data_AF-A0A1S8DDZ1-F1
#
_entry.id   AF-A0A1S8DDZ1-F1
#
_cell.length_a   1.000
_cell.length_b   1.000
_cell.length_c   1.000
_cell.angle_alpha   90.00
_cell.angle_beta   90.00
_cell.angle_gamma   90.00
#
_symmetry.space_group_name_H-M   'P 1'
#
loop_
_entity.id
_entity.type
_entity.pdbx_description
1 polymer ?
#
loop_
_entity_poly.entity_id
_entity_poly.type
_entity_poly.pdbx_seq_one_letter_code
_entity_poly.pdbx_strand_id
1 'polypeptide(L)'
;MLRERYYIGLLNALYTLKDTVEHMQAWYMEPGSEHRDGDINQSEGYVKLRSSAWKSFSDIKELHGPAELVVSGNAVIALKEFYSIHWEASEFSACNAEWIDKVHKGVKEAHKIVLREAKNDLVPDIT
;
A
#
# COMPACT_ATOMS: atom_id res chain seq x y z
N MET A 1 22.53 3.18 -6.29
CA MET A 1 22.32 4.49 -6.99
C MET A 1 21.10 5.23 -6.42
N LEU A 2 20.86 6.52 -6.74
CA LEU A 2 19.71 7.29 -6.20
C LEU A 2 18.35 6.66 -6.59
N ARG A 3 18.18 6.32 -7.88
CA ARG A 3 17.00 5.61 -8.42
C ARG A 3 16.69 4.31 -7.65
N GLU A 4 17.71 3.47 -7.49
CA GLU A 4 17.61 2.20 -6.76
C GLU A 4 17.08 2.39 -5.32
N ARG A 5 17.56 3.42 -4.61
CA ARG A 5 17.07 3.72 -3.25
C ARG A 5 15.58 4.06 -3.24
N TYR A 6 15.09 4.81 -4.22
CA TYR A 6 13.67 5.14 -4.33
C TYR A 6 12.83 3.92 -4.69
N TYR A 7 13.30 3.05 -5.60
CA TYR A 7 12.60 1.80 -5.88
C TYR A 7 12.51 0.90 -4.64
N ILE A 8 13.60 0.72 -3.91
CA ILE A 8 13.60 -0.08 -2.67
C ILE A 8 12.65 0.51 -1.64
N GLY A 9 12.70 1.83 -1.42
CA GLY A 9 11.80 2.52 -0.48
C GLY A 9 10.33 2.33 -0.85
N LEU A 10 9.97 2.58 -2.11
CA LEU A 10 8.60 2.42 -2.61
C LEU A 10 8.13 0.97 -2.50
N LEU A 11 8.98 0.01 -2.89
CA LEU A 11 8.63 -1.41 -2.83
C LEU A 11 8.40 -1.89 -1.39
N ASN A 12 9.25 -1.47 -0.45
CA ASN A 12 9.08 -1.81 0.96
C ASN A 12 7.78 -1.22 1.52
N ALA A 13 7.48 0.05 1.23
CA ALA A 13 6.27 0.71 1.72
C ALA A 13 5.00 0.10 1.09
N LEU A 14 4.99 -0.14 -0.22
CA LEU A 14 3.90 -0.81 -0.93
C LEU A 14 3.69 -2.24 -0.44
N TYR A 15 4.77 -2.99 -0.21
CA TYR A 15 4.70 -4.35 0.32
C TYR A 15 4.08 -4.36 1.73
N THR A 16 4.55 -3.46 2.60
CA THR A 16 4.07 -3.36 3.99
C THR A 16 2.60 -2.98 4.03
N LEU A 17 2.18 -2.02 3.19
CA LEU A 17 0.76 -1.66 3.08
C LEU A 17 -0.08 -2.83 2.56
N LYS A 18 0.37 -3.51 1.49
CA LYS A 18 -0.31 -4.69 0.93
C LYS A 18 -0.51 -5.78 1.98
N ASP A 19 0.56 -6.16 2.67
CA ASP A 19 0.55 -7.20 3.70
C ASP A 19 -0.34 -6.81 4.90
N THR A 20 -0.26 -5.55 5.35
CA THR A 20 -1.10 -5.06 6.45
C THR A 20 -2.58 -5.09 6.09
N VAL A 21 -2.93 -4.65 4.88
CA VAL A 21 -4.32 -4.63 4.40
C VAL A 21 -4.84 -6.04 4.19
N GLU A 22 -4.02 -6.98 3.72
CA GLU A 22 -4.38 -8.40 3.62
C GLU A 22 -4.74 -8.99 5.00
N HIS A 23 -3.94 -8.68 6.03
CA HIS A 23 -4.29 -9.03 7.41
C HIS A 23 -5.59 -8.34 7.87
N MET A 24 -5.81 -7.07 7.53
CA MET A 24 -7.07 -6.39 7.86
C MET A 24 -8.28 -7.06 7.17
N GLN A 25 -8.14 -7.55 5.94
CA GLN A 25 -9.21 -8.28 5.26
C GLN A 25 -9.55 -9.60 5.96
N ALA A 26 -8.54 -10.34 6.43
CA ALA A 26 -8.72 -11.61 7.13
C ALA A 26 -9.61 -11.45 8.37
N TRP A 27 -9.50 -10.32 9.08
CA TRP A 27 -10.34 -9.98 10.23
C TRP A 27 -11.85 -9.85 9.89
N TYR A 28 -12.23 -9.58 8.64
CA TYR A 28 -13.63 -9.56 8.21
C TYR A 28 -14.12 -10.90 7.65
N MET A 29 -13.21 -11.85 7.39
CA MET A 29 -13.53 -13.13 6.75
C MET A 29 -13.57 -14.31 7.73
N GLU A 30 -13.11 -14.17 8.98
CA GLU A 30 -13.09 -15.26 9.96
C GLU A 30 -14.51 -15.69 10.41
N PRO A 31 -14.95 -16.94 10.14
CA PRO A 31 -16.22 -17.43 10.63
C PRO A 31 -16.19 -17.58 12.16
N GLY A 32 -17.10 -16.91 12.87
CA GLY A 32 -17.17 -16.96 14.33
C GLY A 32 -16.43 -15.84 15.04
N SER A 33 -15.78 -14.92 14.32
CA SER A 33 -15.33 -13.66 14.91
C SER A 33 -16.57 -12.81 15.23
N GLU A 34 -17.00 -12.81 16.49
CA GLU A 34 -18.12 -12.01 17.02
C GLU A 34 -17.90 -10.49 16.96
N HIS A 35 -17.04 -10.00 16.07
CA HIS A 35 -16.75 -8.59 16.01
C HIS A 35 -17.81 -7.90 15.14
N ARG A 36 -18.87 -7.41 15.78
CA ARG A 36 -19.76 -6.42 15.17
C ARG A 36 -18.88 -5.26 14.68
N ASP A 37 -19.23 -4.58 13.59
CA ASP A 37 -18.43 -3.49 12.99
C ASP A 37 -17.96 -2.41 14.00
N GLY A 38 -18.66 -2.26 15.13
CA GLY A 38 -18.27 -1.41 16.25
C GLY A 38 -17.12 -1.94 17.14
N ASP A 39 -16.97 -3.26 17.28
CA ASP A 39 -15.96 -3.91 18.13
C ASP A 39 -14.61 -4.11 17.41
N ILE A 40 -14.63 -4.36 16.09
CA ILE A 40 -13.40 -4.48 15.26
C ILE A 40 -12.55 -3.22 15.39
N ASN A 41 -13.19 -2.06 15.32
CA ASN A 41 -12.53 -0.76 15.37
C ASN A 41 -11.96 -0.40 16.76
N GLN A 42 -12.21 -1.22 17.78
CA GLN A 42 -11.65 -1.05 19.13
C GLN A 42 -10.67 -2.16 19.52
N SER A 43 -10.61 -3.26 18.74
CA SER A 43 -9.65 -4.33 18.96
C SER A 43 -8.21 -3.83 18.84
N GLU A 44 -7.39 -4.10 19.85
CA GLU A 44 -5.99 -3.67 19.90
C GLU A 44 -5.19 -4.17 18.68
N GLY A 45 -5.44 -5.41 18.24
CA GLY A 45 -4.80 -5.98 17.05
C GLY A 45 -5.15 -5.22 15.78
N TYR A 46 -6.43 -4.93 15.58
CA TYR A 46 -6.91 -4.20 14.41
C TYR A 46 -6.50 -2.72 14.42
N VAL A 47 -6.44 -2.08 15.60
CA VAL A 47 -5.88 -0.73 15.78
C VAL A 47 -4.41 -0.69 15.33
N LYS A 48 -3.59 -1.67 15.72
CA LYS A 48 -2.18 -1.75 15.30
C LYS A 48 -2.05 -1.92 13.79
N LEU A 49 -2.89 -2.76 13.18
CA LEU A 49 -2.92 -2.91 11.72
C LEU A 49 -3.27 -1.59 11.02
N ARG A 50 -4.32 -0.88 11.47
CA ARG A 50 -4.66 0.45 10.91
C ARG A 50 -3.52 1.45 11.03
N SER A 51 -2.85 1.53 12.18
CA SER A 51 -1.70 2.41 12.35
C SER A 51 -0.54 2.05 11.42
N SER A 52 -0.26 0.75 11.22
CA SER A 52 0.76 0.27 10.28
C SER A 52 0.41 0.61 8.82
N ALA A 53 -0.85 0.44 8.44
CA ALA A 53 -1.34 0.77 7.10
C ALA A 53 -1.23 2.29 6.85
N TRP A 54 -1.66 3.12 7.80
CA TRP A 54 -1.54 4.58 7.69
C TRP A 54 -0.09 5.05 7.58
N LYS A 55 0.80 4.48 8.39
CA LYS A 55 2.23 4.79 8.31
C LYS A 55 2.79 4.43 6.93
N SER A 56 2.53 3.21 6.46
CA SER A 56 3.01 2.75 5.16
C SER A 56 2.47 3.62 4.01
N PHE A 57 1.19 3.99 4.06
CA PHE A 57 0.61 4.93 3.10
C PHE A 57 1.31 6.30 3.13
N SER A 58 1.59 6.82 4.33
CA SER A 58 2.32 8.07 4.52
C SER A 58 3.74 8.00 3.94
N ASP A 59 4.44 6.88 4.14
CA ASP A 59 5.77 6.64 3.59
C ASP A 59 5.74 6.64 2.04
N ILE A 60 4.73 6.01 1.41
CA ILE A 60 4.57 6.06 -0.06
C ILE A 60 4.35 7.50 -0.52
N LYS A 61 3.57 8.30 0.22
CA LYS A 61 3.28 9.71 -0.09
C LYS A 61 4.53 10.59 -0.03
N GLU A 62 5.35 10.41 0.99
CA GLU A 62 6.62 11.13 1.13
C GLU A 62 7.61 10.76 0.01
N LEU A 63 7.65 9.49 -0.37
CA LEU A 63 8.53 9.00 -1.43
C LEU A 63 8.05 9.39 -2.83
N HIS A 64 6.75 9.58 -3.05
CA HIS A 64 6.17 9.79 -4.37
C HIS A 64 6.78 10.99 -5.11
N GLY A 65 6.77 12.18 -4.48
CA GLY A 65 7.23 13.41 -5.13
C GLY A 65 8.67 13.31 -5.64
N PRO A 66 9.64 12.94 -4.78
CA PRO A 66 11.02 12.75 -5.23
C PRO A 66 11.20 11.56 -6.19
N ALA A 67 10.39 10.49 -6.07
CA ALA A 67 10.44 9.36 -6.97
C ALA A 67 10.09 9.75 -8.41
N GLU A 68 9.17 10.72 -8.63
CA GLU A 68 8.79 11.20 -9.97
C GLU A 68 10.00 11.65 -10.82
N LEU A 69 11.10 12.05 -10.18
CA LEU A 69 12.30 12.54 -10.85
C LEU A 69 13.27 11.42 -11.27
N VAL A 70 13.15 10.23 -10.68
CA VAL A 70 14.21 9.21 -10.76
C VAL A 70 13.74 7.82 -11.16
N VAL A 71 12.48 7.46 -10.90
CA VAL A 71 11.90 6.16 -11.28
C VAL A 71 11.19 6.24 -12.64
N SER A 72 10.91 5.10 -13.25
CA SER A 72 10.24 5.04 -14.55
C SER A 72 8.85 5.72 -14.53
N GLY A 73 8.47 6.30 -15.66
CA GLY A 73 7.16 6.95 -15.81
C GLY A 73 5.98 6.00 -15.55
N ASN A 74 6.12 4.72 -15.89
CA ASN A 74 5.10 3.70 -15.61
C ASN A 74 4.94 3.44 -14.11
N ALA A 75 6.04 3.44 -13.35
CA ALA A 75 5.98 3.33 -11.89
C ALA A 75 5.28 4.55 -11.27
N VAL A 76 5.54 5.75 -11.79
CA VAL A 76 4.84 6.99 -11.37
C VAL A 76 3.35 6.92 -11.69
N ILE A 77 2.96 6.48 -12.88
CA ILE A 77 1.55 6.33 -13.27
C ILE A 77 0.83 5.36 -12.34
N ALA A 78 1.44 4.20 -12.04
CA ALA A 78 0.86 3.22 -11.13
C ALA A 78 0.66 3.79 -9.71
N LEU A 79 1.59 4.63 -9.23
CA LEU A 79 1.44 5.33 -7.95
C LEU A 79 0.29 6.35 -8.01
N LYS A 80 0.15 7.10 -9.11
CA LYS A 80 -0.95 8.05 -9.31
C LYS A 80 -2.31 7.38 -9.36
N GLU A 81 -2.43 6.26 -10.07
CA GLU A 81 -3.64 5.44 -10.09
C GLU A 81 -3.95 4.90 -8.69
N PHE A 82 -2.95 4.43 -7.97
CA PHE A 82 -3.10 4.04 -6.57
C PHE A 82 -3.65 5.19 -5.70
N TYR A 83 -3.15 6.41 -5.84
CA TYR A 83 -3.67 7.58 -5.10
C TYR A 83 -5.06 8.05 -5.54
N SER A 84 -5.49 7.69 -6.75
CA SER A 84 -6.83 8.04 -7.24
C SER A 84 -7.94 7.23 -6.56
N ILE A 85 -7.58 6.09 -5.94
CA ILE A 85 -8.42 5.42 -4.97
C ILE A 85 -8.58 6.40 -3.81
N HIS A 86 -9.79 6.74 -3.39
CA HIS A 86 -9.95 7.68 -2.27
C HIS A 86 -9.35 7.06 -1.00
N TRP A 87 -8.44 7.82 -0.37
CA TRP A 87 -7.73 7.48 0.86
C TRP A 87 -8.02 8.57 1.90
N GLU A 88 -9.28 8.82 2.22
CA GLU A 88 -9.54 9.79 3.28
C GLU A 88 -9.14 9.20 4.64
N ALA A 89 -8.50 9.99 5.51
CA ALA A 89 -8.13 9.55 6.85
C ALA A 89 -9.35 9.10 7.69
N SER A 90 -10.54 9.63 7.35
CA SER A 90 -11.86 9.20 7.83
C SER A 90 -12.22 7.77 7.39
N GLU A 91 -11.76 7.33 6.22
CA GLU A 91 -11.99 5.97 5.73
C GLU A 91 -11.06 4.95 6.40
N PHE A 92 -9.86 5.37 6.83
CA PHE A 92 -9.00 4.55 7.70
C PHE A 92 -9.58 4.38 9.12
N SER A 93 -10.38 5.32 9.61
CA SER A 93 -10.98 5.22 10.95
C SER A 93 -12.30 4.44 10.97
N ALA A 94 -13.05 4.45 9.86
CA ALA A 94 -14.34 3.77 9.70
C ALA A 94 -14.30 2.58 8.71
N CYS A 95 -13.11 2.02 8.45
CA CYS A 95 -12.88 0.95 7.46
C CYS A 95 -13.98 -0.11 7.47
N ASN A 96 -14.58 -0.38 6.31
CA ASN A 96 -15.43 -1.54 6.10
C ASN A 96 -14.76 -2.52 5.13
N ALA A 97 -15.28 -3.76 5.07
CA ALA A 97 -14.69 -4.81 4.25
C ALA A 97 -14.56 -4.43 2.75
N GLU A 98 -15.53 -3.71 2.20
CA GLU A 98 -15.52 -3.28 0.78
C GLU A 98 -14.38 -2.29 0.50
N TRP A 99 -14.19 -1.32 1.39
CA TRP A 99 -13.11 -0.34 1.26
C TRP A 99 -11.74 -1.00 1.35
N ILE A 100 -11.56 -1.92 2.32
CA ILE A 100 -10.30 -2.65 2.50
C ILE A 100 -9.99 -3.51 1.25
N ASP A 101 -11.01 -4.09 0.60
CA ASP A 101 -10.82 -4.82 -0.65
C ASP A 101 -10.40 -3.95 -1.84
N LYS A 102 -10.99 -2.76 -1.98
CA LYS A 102 -10.55 -1.78 -3.00
C LYS A 102 -9.10 -1.38 -2.78
N VAL A 103 -8.75 -1.08 -1.52
CA VAL A 103 -7.40 -0.71 -1.09
C VAL A 103 -6.41 -1.84 -1.37
N HIS A 104 -6.75 -3.09 -1.03
CA HIS A 104 -5.88 -4.24 -1.27
C HIS A 104 -5.60 -4.44 -2.77
N LYS A 105 -6.64 -4.36 -3.61
CA LYS A 105 -6.49 -4.47 -5.07
C LYS A 105 -5.58 -3.38 -5.62
N GLY A 106 -5.78 -2.13 -5.17
CA GLY A 106 -4.98 -0.99 -5.57
C GLY A 106 -3.50 -1.14 -5.24
N VAL A 107 -3.18 -1.40 -3.97
CA VAL A 107 -1.79 -1.53 -3.52
C VAL A 107 -1.08 -2.73 -4.16
N LYS A 108 -1.81 -3.83 -4.40
CA LYS A 108 -1.27 -5.03 -5.05
C LYS A 108 -0.86 -4.77 -6.50
N GLU A 109 -1.69 -4.07 -7.26
CA GLU A 109 -1.35 -3.74 -8.65
C GLU A 109 -0.22 -2.71 -8.74
N ALA A 110 -0.23 -1.68 -7.88
CA ALA A 110 0.86 -0.70 -7.81
C ALA A 110 2.19 -1.38 -7.46
N HIS A 111 2.22 -2.24 -6.43
CA HIS A 111 3.41 -3.01 -6.06
C HIS A 111 3.93 -3.85 -7.23
N LYS A 112 3.05 -4.56 -7.94
CA LYS A 112 3.41 -5.40 -9.09
C LYS A 112 4.04 -4.57 -10.22
N ILE A 113 3.45 -3.43 -10.56
CA ILE A 113 3.99 -2.56 -11.62
C ILE A 113 5.34 -1.98 -11.18
N VAL A 114 5.42 -1.38 -9.99
CA VAL A 114 6.68 -0.80 -9.49
C VAL A 114 7.79 -1.84 -9.42
N LEU A 115 7.49 -3.09 -9.03
CA LEU A 115 8.46 -4.18 -9.00
C LEU A 115 8.96 -4.56 -10.40
N ARG A 116 8.05 -4.62 -11.38
CA ARG A 116 8.41 -4.90 -12.77
C ARG A 116 9.34 -3.80 -13.31
N GLU A 117 8.98 -2.55 -13.08
CA GLU A 117 9.77 -1.40 -13.53
C GLU A 117 11.13 -1.35 -12.84
N ALA A 118 11.20 -1.59 -11.53
CA ALA A 118 12.47 -1.69 -10.81
C ALA A 118 13.38 -2.77 -11.40
N LYS A 119 12.82 -3.93 -11.77
CA LYS A 119 13.59 -5.01 -12.42
C LYS A 119 14.12 -4.58 -13.78
N ASN A 120 13.35 -3.83 -14.56
CA ASN A 120 13.80 -3.37 -15.88
C ASN A 120 14.85 -2.25 -15.77
N ASP A 121 14.63 -1.27 -14.89
CA ASP A 121 15.46 -0.07 -14.76
C ASP A 121 16.79 -0.30 -14.05
N LEU A 122 16.90 -1.38 -13.26
CA LEU A 122 18.08 -1.69 -12.44
C LEU A 122 18.90 -2.87 -12.98
N VAL A 123 18.44 -3.54 -14.03
CA VAL A 123 19.29 -4.51 -14.75
C VAL A 123 20.38 -3.72 -15.48
N PRO A 124 21.67 -4.04 -15.29
CA PRO A 124 22.74 -3.38 -16.03
C PRO A 124 22.58 -3.68 -17.53
N ASP A 125 22.70 -2.65 -18.37
CA ASP A 125 22.89 -2.82 -19.80
C ASP A 125 24.16 -3.65 -20.01
N ILE A 126 24.00 -4.91 -20.42
CA ILE A 126 25.11 -5.72 -20.92
C ILE A 126 25.26 -5.34 -22.40
N THR A 127 25.92 -4.21 -22.66
CA THR A 127 26.47 -3.86 -23.98
C THR A 127 27.86 -4.43 -24.15
#